data_AF-A0A8H3XXW0-F1
#
_entry.id   AF-A0A8H3XXW0-F1
#
_cell.length_a   1.000
_cell.length_b   1.000
_cell.length_c   1.000
_cell.angle_alpha   90.00
_cell.angle_beta   90.00
_cell.angle_gamma   90.00
#
_symmetry.space_group_name_H-M   'P 1'
#
loop_
_entity.id
_entity.type
_entity.pdbx_description
1 polymer ?
#
loop_
_entity_poly.entity_id
_entity_poly.type
_entity_poly.pdbx_seq_one_letter_code
_entity_poly.pdbx_strand_id
1 'polypeptide(L)'
;MRAYGPQQSLRCADYRVGWVCALALELTAAKAMLDTTHGRPSDLEILSGFDDNQYEFGQIGGHNVVLAVLPSGGYGVAQAALAANMMKRAFPAIQFALLVGIGGGVPSRTNDIRLGDVVVSTPVAGYPGVLQYDLGKRGLDEDITTTGVLRKPARKALAAINVMRARYMMIDNDLSGAINEALEKYPRMCDDFSHPGMVNDVLYRADYDHVSGDDCSSCSNGMVMSRRARKTNEPRIHYGLIGSGNQVIKNGKFRERLREKHNILCFEMEAAGALEAFECLVIRGICDYSDSHKNDLWQGYAALTAAAYTKDLLLLIEGSVTPDAMASPSPPEVDVPENISLGVPAHGGNPGVRNYPQNVSVHKSQFHQQQQPPITCEPPPSYTQAARSFQPAPASVELPCQQPKKVDIEKKRADRNSSPKPPVSRPPQQPIDPRLRKDYGRRLVEAAKAGNMPSVKRFIERGGDPNTTTDDWELTALHYAARMGHNGLTRLLLKAGANPNAKARFRNDTPLFEAAASGHIKVVQYLLLHGADFTVHCQRGKTALHAAAEKGHFACVELLVQSKADPDSIDADGHTPLDLAKKEDRLEIVKYLQRI
;
A
#
# COMPACT_ATOMS: atom_id res chain seq x y z
N MET A 1 10.40 33.48 -6.37
CA MET A 1 10.58 32.65 -5.15
C MET A 1 9.51 33.07 -4.14
N ARG A 2 8.41 32.31 -4.02
CA ARG A 2 7.44 32.51 -2.92
C ARG A 2 7.95 31.70 -1.72
N ALA A 3 8.11 32.37 -0.59
CA ALA A 3 8.49 31.75 0.67
C ALA A 3 7.33 30.87 1.15
N TYR A 4 7.54 29.55 1.19
CA TYR A 4 6.63 28.62 1.82
C TYR A 4 6.76 28.78 3.34
N GLY A 5 5.65 29.05 4.02
CA GLY A 5 5.58 28.98 5.49
C GLY A 5 5.89 27.56 5.99
N PRO A 6 6.16 27.37 7.28
CA PRO A 6 6.55 26.07 7.83
C PRO A 6 5.38 25.09 7.65
N GLN A 7 5.55 24.15 6.71
CA GLN A 7 4.62 23.05 6.47
C GLN A 7 4.55 22.21 7.76
N GLN A 8 3.38 22.15 8.39
CA GLN A 8 3.19 21.38 9.61
C GLN A 8 3.54 19.91 9.32
N SER A 9 4.49 19.33 10.07
CA SER A 9 4.94 17.97 9.83
C SER A 9 3.81 16.99 10.16
N LEU A 10 3.25 16.35 9.13
CA LEU A 10 2.24 15.30 9.30
C LEU A 10 2.83 14.09 10.03
N ARG A 11 1.99 13.44 10.81
CA ARG A 11 2.29 12.21 11.57
C ARG A 11 1.77 10.98 10.83
N CYS A 12 2.25 9.80 11.18
CA CYS A 12 1.76 8.53 10.65
C CYS A 12 0.26 8.35 10.88
N ALA A 13 -0.22 8.83 12.04
CA ALA A 13 -1.63 8.84 12.41
C ALA A 13 -2.48 9.84 11.62
N ASP A 14 -1.93 10.59 10.65
CA ASP A 14 -2.67 11.52 9.77
C ASP A 14 -2.96 10.90 8.40
N TYR A 15 -2.35 9.75 8.07
CA TYR A 15 -2.58 9.02 6.83
C TYR A 15 -3.79 8.09 7.00
N ARG A 16 -4.76 8.17 6.07
CA ARG A 16 -6.02 7.42 6.13
C ARG A 16 -6.16 6.40 4.99
N VAL A 17 -5.35 6.54 3.94
CA VAL A 17 -5.36 5.67 2.76
C VAL A 17 -3.98 5.06 2.57
N GLY A 18 -3.92 3.73 2.55
CA GLY A 18 -2.75 3.00 2.10
C GLY A 18 -2.84 2.66 0.62
N TRP A 19 -1.76 2.80 -0.12
CA TRP A 19 -1.69 2.43 -1.53
C TRP A 19 -0.44 1.58 -1.75
N VAL A 20 -0.64 0.31 -2.11
CA VAL A 20 0.46 -0.64 -2.34
C VAL A 20 0.68 -0.81 -3.84
N CYS A 21 1.94 -0.74 -4.24
CA CYS A 21 2.43 -0.99 -5.58
C CYS A 21 3.41 -2.18 -5.54
N ALA A 22 3.35 -3.07 -6.53
CA ALA A 22 4.28 -4.18 -6.69
C ALA A 22 5.59 -3.74 -7.39
N LEU A 23 5.49 -2.84 -8.37
CA LEU A 23 6.59 -2.48 -9.25
C LEU A 23 6.95 -0.99 -9.18
N ALA A 24 8.17 -0.66 -9.57
CA ALA A 24 8.65 0.72 -9.63
C ALA A 24 7.82 1.59 -10.60
N LEU A 25 7.39 1.03 -11.74
CA LEU A 25 6.53 1.72 -12.70
C LEU A 25 5.15 2.06 -12.10
N GLU A 26 4.63 1.18 -11.25
CA GLU A 26 3.33 1.39 -10.58
C GLU A 26 3.45 2.45 -9.49
N LEU A 27 4.55 2.45 -8.72
CA LEU A 27 4.87 3.53 -7.80
C LEU A 27 5.02 4.87 -8.54
N THR A 28 5.65 4.85 -9.73
CA THR A 28 5.84 6.05 -10.55
C THR A 28 4.51 6.64 -10.99
N ALA A 29 3.61 5.80 -11.52
CA ALA A 29 2.25 6.19 -11.86
C ALA A 29 1.47 6.72 -10.64
N ALA A 30 1.55 6.04 -9.49
CA ALA A 30 0.88 6.47 -8.26
C ALA A 30 1.39 7.84 -7.77
N LYS A 31 2.70 8.07 -7.79
CA LYS A 31 3.31 9.36 -7.42
C LYS A 31 2.87 10.48 -8.34
N ALA A 32 2.70 10.19 -9.64
CA ALA A 32 2.25 11.19 -10.61
C ALA A 32 0.83 11.69 -10.34
N MET A 33 0.00 10.87 -9.67
CA MET A 33 -1.39 11.22 -9.32
C MET A 33 -1.53 12.04 -8.04
N LEU A 34 -0.46 12.20 -7.25
CA LEU A 34 -0.48 13.02 -6.04
C LEU A 34 -0.65 14.51 -6.40
N ASP A 35 -1.61 15.16 -5.74
CA ASP A 35 -1.82 16.61 -5.84
C ASP A 35 -0.64 17.34 -5.19
N THR A 36 -0.27 16.89 -3.99
CA THR A 36 0.91 17.35 -3.26
C THR A 36 1.72 16.19 -2.71
N THR A 37 3.05 16.35 -2.65
CA THR A 37 3.95 15.40 -1.99
C THR A 37 4.24 15.88 -0.58
N HIS A 38 4.25 14.95 0.38
CA HIS A 38 4.60 15.25 1.76
C HIS A 38 6.04 14.82 2.06
N GLY A 39 6.66 15.52 3.02
CA GLY A 39 7.86 15.02 3.65
C GLY A 39 7.60 13.76 4.47
N ARG A 40 8.66 13.03 4.79
CA ARG A 40 8.59 11.87 5.68
C ARG A 40 7.98 12.27 7.04
N PRO A 41 6.98 11.54 7.57
CA PRO A 41 6.43 11.82 8.89
C PRO A 41 7.49 11.74 9.98
N SER A 42 7.49 12.70 10.91
CA SER A 42 8.51 12.82 11.95
C SER A 42 8.45 11.70 12.99
N ASP A 43 7.27 11.12 13.18
CA ASP A 43 7.00 9.96 14.03
C ASP A 43 7.16 8.62 13.31
N LEU A 44 7.41 8.60 11.99
CA LEU A 44 7.66 7.37 11.24
C LEU A 44 9.03 6.81 11.58
N GLU A 45 9.06 5.86 12.50
CA GLU A 45 10.23 5.06 12.78
C GLU A 45 10.23 3.83 11.87
N ILE A 46 11.09 3.82 10.85
CA ILE A 46 11.46 2.57 10.19
C ILE A 46 12.35 1.82 11.19
N LEU A 47 11.75 0.90 11.95
CA LEU A 47 12.45 -0.04 12.82
C LEU A 47 13.23 -0.99 11.90
N SER A 48 14.38 -0.57 11.36
CA SER A 48 15.08 -1.38 10.35
C SER A 48 15.49 -2.74 10.97
N GLY A 49 15.01 -3.82 10.36
CA GLY A 49 14.97 -5.17 10.95
C GLY A 49 13.55 -5.74 11.12
N PHE A 50 12.51 -4.90 11.07
CA PHE A 50 11.09 -5.29 11.07
C PHE A 50 10.29 -4.63 9.97
N ASP A 51 10.61 -3.36 9.65
CA ASP A 51 10.05 -2.68 8.50
C ASP A 51 11.12 -2.37 7.46
N ASP A 52 11.06 -3.03 6.31
CA ASP A 52 11.95 -2.82 5.16
C ASP A 52 11.21 -2.16 3.98
N ASN A 53 9.91 -1.83 4.15
CA ASN A 53 9.16 -1.12 3.13
C ASN A 53 9.78 0.26 2.89
N GLN A 54 9.75 0.68 1.63
CA GLN A 54 9.97 2.06 1.26
C GLN A 54 8.61 2.74 1.08
N TYR A 55 8.42 3.84 1.79
CA TYR A 55 7.19 4.62 1.78
C TYR A 55 7.39 5.97 1.11
N GLU A 56 6.39 6.38 0.34
CA GLU A 56 6.24 7.70 -0.23
C GLU A 56 4.94 8.31 0.26
N PHE A 57 4.84 9.64 0.29
CA PHE A 57 3.77 10.33 0.98
C PHE A 57 3.20 11.46 0.14
N GLY A 58 1.88 11.64 0.21
CA GLY A 58 1.25 12.79 -0.41
C GLY A 58 -0.22 12.90 -0.10
N GLN A 59 -0.88 13.74 -0.90
CA GLN A 59 -2.29 14.04 -0.81
C GLN A 59 -2.97 13.79 -2.15
N ILE A 60 -4.19 13.25 -2.11
CA ILE A 60 -5.13 13.21 -3.23
C ILE A 60 -6.49 13.68 -2.71
N GLY A 61 -6.96 14.82 -3.20
CA GLY A 61 -8.14 15.48 -2.68
C GLY A 61 -8.07 15.67 -1.17
N GLY A 62 -9.10 15.20 -0.46
CA GLY A 62 -9.18 15.28 1.00
C GLY A 62 -8.37 14.21 1.77
N HIS A 63 -7.58 13.36 1.09
CA HIS A 63 -6.92 12.21 1.72
C HIS A 63 -5.41 12.38 1.79
N ASN A 64 -4.85 12.17 2.97
CA ASN A 64 -3.43 11.86 3.12
C ASN A 64 -3.19 10.39 2.77
N VAL A 65 -2.36 10.16 1.75
CA VAL A 65 -2.09 8.85 1.16
C VAL A 65 -0.64 8.46 1.45
N VAL A 66 -0.46 7.24 1.95
CA VAL A 66 0.86 6.60 2.04
C VAL A 66 0.98 5.55 0.95
N LEU A 67 2.00 5.68 0.12
CA LEU A 67 2.36 4.70 -0.90
C LEU A 67 3.42 3.76 -0.33
N ALA A 68 3.32 2.45 -0.58
CA ALA A 68 4.44 1.52 -0.42
C ALA A 68 4.72 0.79 -1.72
N VAL A 69 5.98 0.45 -1.94
CA VAL A 69 6.40 -0.41 -3.05
C VAL A 69 7.03 -1.69 -2.52
N LEU A 70 6.74 -2.81 -3.16
CA LEU A 70 7.40 -4.07 -2.83
C LEU A 70 8.91 -4.01 -3.17
N PRO A 71 9.77 -4.78 -2.48
CA PRO A 71 11.20 -4.83 -2.78
C PRO A 71 11.45 -5.25 -4.23
N SER A 72 12.50 -4.70 -4.85
CA SER A 72 12.89 -5.10 -6.21
C SER A 72 13.17 -6.61 -6.29
N GLY A 73 12.53 -7.28 -7.25
CA GLY A 73 12.57 -8.75 -7.39
C GLY A 73 11.73 -9.53 -6.37
N GLY A 74 11.09 -8.85 -5.42
CA GLY A 74 10.15 -9.42 -4.45
C GLY A 74 8.70 -9.14 -4.86
N TYR A 75 8.14 -9.99 -5.72
CA TYR A 75 6.71 -9.99 -6.08
C TYR A 75 6.02 -11.25 -5.58
N GLY A 76 4.71 -11.36 -5.78
CA GLY A 76 3.92 -12.49 -5.31
C GLY A 76 3.24 -12.25 -3.96
N VAL A 77 2.36 -13.19 -3.60
CA VAL A 77 1.42 -13.03 -2.48
C VAL A 77 2.15 -12.86 -1.13
N ALA A 78 3.27 -13.54 -0.91
CA ALA A 78 3.99 -13.47 0.36
C ALA A 78 4.61 -12.08 0.60
N GLN A 79 5.21 -11.49 -0.44
CA GLN A 79 5.82 -10.16 -0.34
C GLN A 79 4.75 -9.09 -0.18
N ALA A 80 3.65 -9.22 -0.92
CA ALA A 80 2.48 -8.34 -0.77
C ALA A 80 1.89 -8.38 0.65
N ALA A 81 1.74 -9.58 1.23
CA ALA A 81 1.24 -9.75 2.59
C ALA A 81 2.15 -9.10 3.64
N LEU A 82 3.46 -9.28 3.51
CA LEU A 82 4.46 -8.67 4.41
C LEU A 82 4.38 -7.14 4.34
N ALA A 83 4.51 -6.58 3.13
CA ALA A 83 4.48 -5.14 2.94
C ALA A 83 3.17 -4.51 3.44
N ALA A 84 2.04 -5.16 3.13
CA ALA A 84 0.72 -4.72 3.55
C ALA A 84 0.57 -4.71 5.09
N ASN A 85 1.03 -5.76 5.76
CA ASN A 85 0.96 -5.87 7.22
C ASN A 85 1.88 -4.85 7.91
N MET A 86 3.06 -4.62 7.35
CA MET A 86 4.02 -3.64 7.87
C MET A 86 3.48 -2.21 7.71
N MET A 87 2.89 -1.88 6.57
CA MET A 87 2.20 -0.60 6.37
C MET A 87 1.09 -0.40 7.39
N LYS A 88 0.23 -1.41 7.59
CA LYS A 88 -0.88 -1.34 8.54
C LYS A 88 -0.41 -1.06 9.97
N ARG A 89 0.76 -1.61 10.36
CA ARG A 89 1.36 -1.37 11.67
C ARG A 89 2.00 0.02 11.78
N ALA A 90 2.65 0.48 10.72
CA ALA A 90 3.30 1.79 10.69
C ALA A 90 2.29 2.96 10.66
N PHE A 91 1.13 2.75 10.02
CA PHE A 91 0.11 3.78 9.84
C PHE A 91 -1.22 3.33 10.45
N PRO A 92 -1.40 3.51 11.78
CA PRO A 92 -2.50 2.89 12.53
C PRO A 92 -3.89 3.44 12.16
N ALA A 93 -3.95 4.57 11.46
CA ALA A 93 -5.19 5.23 11.11
C ALA A 93 -5.66 4.94 9.67
N ILE A 94 -4.97 4.07 8.92
CA ILE A 94 -5.44 3.61 7.60
C ILE A 94 -6.84 3.01 7.74
N GLN A 95 -7.81 3.58 7.02
CA GLN A 95 -9.20 3.14 7.03
C GLN A 95 -9.46 2.08 5.96
N PHE A 96 -8.79 2.19 4.81
CA PHE A 96 -8.83 1.23 3.72
C PHE A 96 -7.54 1.34 2.92
N ALA A 97 -7.23 0.27 2.21
CA ALA A 97 -6.06 0.23 1.35
C ALA A 97 -6.45 -0.06 -0.10
N LEU A 98 -5.56 0.33 -1.00
CA LEU A 98 -5.67 0.18 -2.43
C LEU A 98 -4.46 -0.63 -2.89
N LEU A 99 -4.67 -1.65 -3.72
CA LEU A 99 -3.59 -2.37 -4.38
C LEU A 99 -3.74 -2.06 -5.86
N VAL A 100 -2.89 -1.15 -6.34
CA VAL A 100 -3.00 -0.59 -7.68
C VAL A 100 -1.76 -0.94 -8.45
N GLY A 101 -1.95 -1.39 -9.69
CA GLY A 101 -0.84 -1.80 -10.52
C GLY A 101 -1.31 -2.38 -11.83
N ILE A 102 -0.48 -3.21 -12.44
CA ILE A 102 -0.78 -3.84 -13.72
C ILE A 102 -1.22 -5.30 -13.55
N GLY A 103 -1.98 -5.80 -14.53
CA GLY A 103 -2.36 -7.19 -14.60
C GLY A 103 -2.66 -7.60 -16.03
N GLY A 104 -2.80 -8.91 -16.24
CA GLY A 104 -3.17 -9.45 -17.53
C GLY A 104 -4.68 -9.55 -17.68
N GLY A 105 -5.21 -9.01 -18.78
CA GLY A 105 -6.63 -8.96 -19.06
C GLY A 105 -7.17 -10.27 -19.61
N VAL A 106 -8.45 -10.53 -19.38
CA VAL A 106 -9.12 -11.74 -19.81
C VAL A 106 -10.34 -11.37 -20.65
N PRO A 107 -10.17 -11.12 -21.97
CA PRO A 107 -11.25 -10.69 -22.84
C PRO A 107 -12.33 -11.78 -22.99
N SER A 108 -13.58 -11.35 -23.14
CA SER A 108 -14.72 -12.22 -23.37
C SER A 108 -15.75 -11.55 -24.26
N ARG A 109 -16.80 -12.29 -24.66
CA ARG A 109 -17.90 -11.72 -25.47
C ARG A 109 -18.67 -10.63 -24.73
N THR A 110 -18.78 -10.75 -23.39
CA THR A 110 -19.52 -9.80 -22.55
C THR A 110 -18.63 -8.68 -22.01
N ASN A 111 -17.33 -8.96 -21.84
CA ASN A 111 -16.34 -7.99 -21.38
C ASN A 111 -15.22 -7.89 -22.43
N ASP A 112 -15.34 -6.93 -23.34
CA ASP A 112 -14.30 -6.58 -24.33
C ASP A 112 -13.17 -5.82 -23.63
N ILE A 113 -12.38 -6.53 -22.81
CA ILE A 113 -11.21 -5.99 -22.10
C ILE A 113 -10.09 -5.77 -23.10
N ARG A 114 -9.45 -4.59 -23.04
CA ARG A 114 -8.33 -4.20 -23.90
C ARG A 114 -7.13 -3.72 -23.11
N LEU A 115 -5.97 -3.69 -23.76
CA LEU A 115 -4.78 -3.09 -23.16
C LEU A 115 -5.04 -1.61 -22.85
N GLY A 116 -4.59 -1.16 -21.67
CA GLY A 116 -4.88 0.16 -21.12
C GLY A 116 -6.24 0.29 -20.44
N ASP A 117 -7.15 -0.70 -20.53
CA ASP A 117 -8.36 -0.70 -19.70
C ASP A 117 -8.01 -0.93 -18.22
N VAL A 118 -8.99 -0.66 -17.35
CA VAL A 118 -8.88 -0.89 -15.91
C VAL A 118 -9.86 -1.97 -15.47
N VAL A 119 -9.39 -2.93 -14.70
CA VAL A 119 -10.21 -3.95 -14.02
C VAL A 119 -10.19 -3.67 -12.52
N VAL A 120 -11.37 -3.64 -11.91
CA VAL A 120 -11.58 -3.31 -10.50
C VAL A 120 -12.26 -4.48 -9.81
N SER A 121 -11.64 -4.97 -8.73
CA SER A 121 -12.19 -6.07 -7.93
C SER A 121 -13.52 -5.66 -7.30
N THR A 122 -14.57 -6.44 -7.55
CA THR A 122 -15.87 -6.27 -6.90
C THR A 122 -16.43 -7.63 -6.50
N PRO A 123 -17.12 -7.75 -5.34
CA PRO A 123 -17.76 -8.99 -4.95
C PRO A 123 -18.73 -9.49 -6.03
N VAL A 124 -18.63 -10.78 -6.37
CA VAL A 124 -19.51 -11.48 -7.30
C VAL A 124 -20.06 -12.74 -6.64
N ALA A 125 -21.00 -13.43 -7.29
CA ALA A 125 -21.55 -14.68 -6.75
C ALA A 125 -20.41 -15.66 -6.41
N GLY A 126 -20.32 -16.06 -5.15
CA GLY A 126 -19.32 -17.00 -4.65
C GLY A 126 -17.94 -16.42 -4.30
N TYR A 127 -17.65 -15.15 -4.62
CA TYR A 127 -16.31 -14.58 -4.43
C TYR A 127 -16.31 -13.15 -3.87
N PRO A 128 -15.37 -12.81 -2.96
CA PRO A 128 -15.30 -11.50 -2.31
C PRO A 128 -14.76 -10.39 -3.24
N GLY A 129 -14.37 -10.72 -4.47
CA GLY A 129 -13.81 -9.83 -5.48
C GLY A 129 -12.43 -10.24 -5.97
N VAL A 130 -11.74 -11.06 -5.19
CA VAL A 130 -10.48 -11.72 -5.57
C VAL A 130 -10.57 -13.21 -5.29
N LEU A 131 -10.01 -14.01 -6.18
CA LEU A 131 -9.86 -15.46 -6.07
C LEU A 131 -8.38 -15.81 -6.12
N GLN A 132 -7.84 -16.46 -5.08
CA GLN A 132 -6.54 -17.10 -5.18
C GLN A 132 -6.68 -18.42 -5.95
N TYR A 133 -6.34 -18.42 -7.24
CA TYR A 133 -6.67 -19.54 -8.14
C TYR A 133 -5.73 -20.74 -7.99
N ASP A 134 -4.57 -20.55 -7.39
CA ASP A 134 -3.52 -21.57 -7.24
C ASP A 134 -3.41 -22.14 -5.81
N LEU A 135 -4.35 -21.79 -4.93
CA LEU A 135 -4.38 -22.26 -3.54
C LEU A 135 -5.66 -23.05 -3.24
N GLY A 136 -5.48 -24.31 -2.84
CA GLY A 136 -6.59 -25.16 -2.44
C GLY A 136 -6.27 -26.66 -2.50
N LYS A 137 -7.32 -27.48 -2.52
CA LYS A 137 -7.19 -28.94 -2.67
C LYS A 137 -7.18 -29.30 -4.15
N ARG A 138 -6.14 -30.00 -4.59
CA ARG A 138 -6.08 -30.53 -5.95
C ARG A 138 -6.97 -31.77 -6.06
N GLY A 139 -7.95 -31.73 -6.96
CA GLY A 139 -8.83 -32.83 -7.30
C GLY A 139 -8.19 -33.84 -8.24
N LEU A 140 -8.95 -34.90 -8.56
CA LEU A 140 -8.52 -35.96 -9.50
C LEU A 140 -8.31 -35.42 -10.93
N ASP A 141 -9.06 -34.39 -11.31
CA ASP A 141 -8.96 -33.73 -12.62
C ASP A 141 -7.88 -32.62 -12.65
N GLU A 142 -6.95 -32.64 -11.69
CA GLU A 142 -5.94 -31.60 -11.42
C GLU A 142 -6.46 -30.21 -11.05
N ASP A 143 -7.77 -30.01 -11.07
CA ASP A 143 -8.45 -28.77 -10.70
C ASP A 143 -8.28 -28.46 -9.20
N ILE A 144 -7.98 -27.18 -8.90
CA ILE A 144 -7.85 -26.69 -7.52
C ILE A 144 -9.23 -26.26 -7.02
N THR A 145 -9.68 -26.87 -5.93
CA THR A 145 -10.87 -26.46 -5.19
C THR A 145 -10.46 -25.52 -4.05
N THR A 146 -11.03 -24.32 -4.03
CA THR A 146 -10.72 -23.29 -3.04
C THR A 146 -11.08 -23.76 -1.62
N THR A 147 -10.17 -23.58 -0.68
CA THR A 147 -10.34 -23.99 0.73
C THR A 147 -10.60 -22.84 1.69
N GLY A 148 -10.60 -21.60 1.21
CA GLY A 148 -10.78 -20.40 2.01
C GLY A 148 -11.39 -19.26 1.21
N VAL A 149 -11.78 -18.19 1.91
CA VAL A 149 -12.37 -16.99 1.33
C VAL A 149 -11.54 -15.80 1.76
N LEU A 150 -11.07 -15.01 0.79
CA LEU A 150 -10.31 -13.78 1.02
C LEU A 150 -11.23 -12.68 1.59
N ARG A 151 -10.64 -11.62 2.13
CA ARG A 151 -11.41 -10.46 2.59
C ARG A 151 -12.05 -9.73 1.40
N LYS A 152 -13.22 -9.13 1.66
CA LYS A 152 -13.87 -8.22 0.73
C LYS A 152 -13.23 -6.82 0.82
N PRO A 153 -13.32 -6.00 -0.24
CA PRO A 153 -12.94 -4.59 -0.16
C PRO A 153 -13.76 -3.83 0.88
N ALA A 154 -13.19 -2.75 1.41
CA ALA A 154 -13.85 -1.92 2.42
C ALA A 154 -15.19 -1.36 1.93
N ARG A 155 -16.20 -1.33 2.81
CA ARG A 155 -17.57 -0.88 2.45
C ARG A 155 -17.60 0.51 1.81
N LYS A 156 -16.75 1.43 2.27
CA LYS A 156 -16.65 2.81 1.76
C LYS A 156 -16.16 2.83 0.31
N ALA A 157 -15.16 2.01 -0.02
CA ALA A 157 -14.65 1.87 -1.39
C ALA A 157 -15.69 1.25 -2.33
N LEU A 158 -16.42 0.22 -1.87
CA LEU A 158 -17.50 -0.39 -2.65
C LEU A 158 -18.67 0.59 -2.91
N ALA A 159 -19.02 1.43 -1.94
CA ALA A 159 -20.02 2.47 -2.12
C ALA A 159 -19.56 3.51 -3.15
N ALA A 160 -18.31 3.95 -3.07
CA ALA A 160 -17.72 4.89 -4.04
C ALA A 160 -17.68 4.33 -5.46
N ILE A 161 -17.40 3.03 -5.63
CA ILE A 161 -17.50 2.35 -6.94
C ILE A 161 -18.90 2.50 -7.54
N ASN A 162 -19.97 2.29 -6.76
CA ASN A 162 -21.32 2.42 -7.30
C ASN A 162 -21.65 3.86 -7.72
N VAL A 163 -21.19 4.85 -6.96
CA VAL A 163 -21.33 6.27 -7.34
C VAL A 163 -20.57 6.56 -8.63
N MET A 164 -19.33 6.08 -8.73
CA MET A 164 -18.50 6.28 -9.92
C MET A 164 -19.05 5.58 -11.15
N ARG A 165 -19.61 4.36 -10.99
CA ARG A 165 -20.32 3.67 -12.08
C ARG A 165 -21.51 4.47 -12.58
N ALA A 166 -22.31 5.03 -11.67
CA ALA A 166 -23.43 5.89 -12.06
C ALA A 166 -22.94 7.15 -12.81
N ARG A 167 -21.85 7.78 -12.34
CA ARG A 167 -21.21 8.91 -13.02
C ARG A 167 -20.76 8.53 -14.44
N TYR A 168 -20.05 7.41 -14.58
CA TYR A 168 -19.55 6.94 -15.88
C TYR A 168 -20.64 6.43 -16.85
N MET A 169 -21.86 6.21 -16.37
CA MET A 169 -23.02 5.98 -17.26
C MET A 169 -23.53 7.29 -17.87
N MET A 170 -23.28 8.43 -17.23
CA MET A 170 -23.78 9.74 -17.65
C MET A 170 -22.75 10.53 -18.46
N ILE A 171 -21.49 10.44 -18.08
CA ILE A 171 -20.36 11.18 -18.68
C ILE A 171 -19.16 10.25 -18.86
N ASP A 172 -18.33 10.52 -19.86
CA ASP A 172 -17.10 9.74 -20.07
C ASP A 172 -16.17 9.83 -18.86
N ASN A 173 -15.41 8.76 -18.63
CA ASN A 173 -14.40 8.74 -17.59
C ASN A 173 -13.22 9.60 -18.06
N ASP A 174 -13.00 10.76 -17.44
CA ASP A 174 -11.95 11.71 -17.82
C ASP A 174 -10.55 11.24 -17.36
N LEU A 175 -10.26 9.95 -17.58
CA LEU A 175 -8.97 9.37 -17.21
C LEU A 175 -7.86 9.90 -18.10
N SER A 176 -8.15 10.12 -19.39
CA SER A 176 -7.19 10.74 -20.30
C SER A 176 -6.79 12.15 -19.85
N GLY A 177 -7.70 12.93 -19.24
CA GLY A 177 -7.36 14.22 -18.64
C GLY A 177 -6.30 14.10 -17.55
N ALA A 178 -6.52 13.23 -16.55
CA ALA A 178 -5.57 13.00 -15.47
C ALA A 178 -4.24 12.40 -15.96
N ILE A 179 -4.28 11.54 -16.98
CA ILE A 179 -3.08 10.98 -17.63
C ILE A 179 -2.26 12.09 -18.30
N ASN A 180 -2.91 12.94 -19.09
CA ASN A 180 -2.23 14.03 -19.80
C ASN A 180 -1.64 15.03 -18.80
N GLU A 181 -2.36 15.40 -17.75
CA GLU A 181 -1.84 16.25 -16.66
C GLU A 181 -0.58 15.65 -16.04
N ALA A 182 -0.58 14.34 -15.76
CA ALA A 182 0.58 13.64 -15.21
C ALA A 182 1.78 13.64 -16.16
N LEU A 183 1.57 13.42 -17.46
CA LEU A 183 2.63 13.42 -18.48
C LEU A 183 3.19 14.83 -18.73
N GLU A 184 2.35 15.86 -18.71
CA GLU A 184 2.78 17.25 -18.79
C GLU A 184 3.60 17.67 -17.56
N LYS A 185 3.16 17.26 -16.37
CA LYS A 185 3.86 17.51 -15.09
C LYS A 185 5.21 16.80 -15.02
N TYR A 186 5.33 15.61 -15.63
CA TYR A 186 6.55 14.81 -15.63
C TYR A 186 6.93 14.37 -17.05
N PRO A 187 7.54 15.25 -17.87
CA PRO A 187 7.81 14.97 -19.29
C PRO A 187 8.67 13.72 -19.57
N ARG A 188 9.50 13.30 -18.60
CA ARG A 188 10.30 12.07 -18.72
C ARG A 188 9.45 10.80 -18.72
N MET A 189 8.22 10.86 -18.20
CA MET A 189 7.30 9.72 -18.24
C MET A 189 6.74 9.47 -19.64
N CYS A 190 6.78 10.45 -20.55
CA CYS A 190 6.21 10.31 -21.89
C CYS A 190 6.82 9.14 -22.68
N ASP A 191 8.08 8.79 -22.44
CA ASP A 191 8.76 7.71 -23.15
C ASP A 191 8.13 6.34 -22.87
N ASP A 192 7.76 6.07 -21.61
CA ASP A 192 7.33 4.75 -21.15
C ASP A 192 5.84 4.67 -20.77
N PHE A 193 5.17 5.82 -20.55
CA PHE A 193 3.80 5.89 -20.02
C PHE A 193 2.78 6.48 -21.00
N SER A 194 3.20 6.93 -22.19
CA SER A 194 2.27 7.41 -23.22
C SER A 194 1.43 6.26 -23.78
N HIS A 195 0.23 6.56 -24.28
CA HIS A 195 -0.61 5.55 -24.93
C HIS A 195 0.14 4.96 -26.14
N PRO A 196 0.36 3.63 -26.21
CA PRO A 196 1.17 3.02 -27.28
C PRO A 196 0.51 3.00 -28.67
N GLY A 197 -0.65 3.62 -28.86
CA GLY A 197 -1.49 3.48 -30.05
C GLY A 197 -2.25 2.14 -30.14
N MET A 198 -3.47 2.20 -30.70
CA MET A 198 -4.37 1.03 -30.83
C MET A 198 -3.84 -0.07 -31.76
N VAL A 199 -2.90 0.24 -32.64
CA VAL A 199 -2.21 -0.74 -33.49
C VAL A 199 -1.42 -1.77 -32.66
N ASN A 200 -0.96 -1.37 -31.47
CA ASN A 200 -0.21 -2.23 -30.55
C ASN A 200 -1.11 -2.97 -29.56
N ASP A 201 -2.44 -2.85 -29.68
CA ASP A 201 -3.42 -3.64 -28.95
C ASP A 201 -3.81 -4.90 -29.74
N VAL A 202 -2.98 -5.94 -29.62
CA VAL A 202 -3.13 -7.19 -30.38
C VAL A 202 -3.54 -8.33 -29.44
N LEU A 203 -4.69 -8.94 -29.73
CA LEU A 203 -5.18 -10.14 -29.05
C LEU A 203 -5.06 -11.33 -29.99
N TYR A 204 -4.27 -12.33 -29.60
CA TYR A 204 -4.18 -13.59 -30.33
C TYR A 204 -5.25 -14.58 -29.86
N ARG A 205 -5.52 -15.59 -30.70
CA ARG A 205 -6.34 -16.73 -30.28
C ARG A 205 -5.73 -17.43 -29.07
N ALA A 206 -6.58 -17.85 -28.14
CA ALA A 206 -6.16 -18.50 -26.90
C ALA A 206 -5.40 -19.84 -27.11
N ASP A 207 -5.58 -20.48 -28.26
CA ASP A 207 -4.95 -21.75 -28.61
C ASP A 207 -3.67 -21.61 -29.43
N TYR A 208 -3.24 -20.37 -29.69
CA TYR A 208 -2.01 -20.05 -30.40
C TYR A 208 -0.96 -19.59 -29.39
N ASP A 209 0.17 -20.29 -29.37
CA ASP A 209 1.31 -19.93 -28.53
C ASP A 209 2.32 -19.10 -29.32
N HIS A 210 3.04 -18.23 -28.61
CA HIS A 210 4.12 -17.42 -29.18
C HIS A 210 5.21 -18.32 -29.76
N VAL A 211 5.68 -17.98 -30.96
CA VAL A 211 6.59 -18.84 -31.74
C VAL A 211 8.02 -18.74 -31.24
N SER A 212 8.60 -17.54 -31.27
CA SER A 212 9.99 -17.29 -30.91
C SER A 212 10.32 -15.80 -30.90
N GLY A 213 11.38 -15.41 -30.18
CA GLY A 213 11.86 -14.03 -30.09
C GLY A 213 11.27 -13.28 -28.89
N ASP A 214 11.73 -12.05 -28.69
CA ASP A 214 11.32 -11.20 -27.58
C ASP A 214 10.04 -10.39 -27.88
N ASP A 215 9.60 -10.37 -29.14
CA ASP A 215 8.41 -9.68 -29.62
C ASP A 215 7.53 -10.59 -30.50
N CYS A 216 6.36 -10.10 -30.90
CA CYS A 216 5.41 -10.85 -31.74
C CYS A 216 5.65 -10.66 -33.26
N SER A 217 6.82 -10.18 -33.70
CA SER A 217 7.11 -9.95 -35.13
C SER A 217 7.04 -11.22 -35.98
N SER A 218 7.33 -12.37 -35.38
CA SER A 218 7.29 -13.69 -36.01
C SER A 218 5.93 -14.40 -35.86
N CYS A 219 4.97 -13.78 -35.18
CA CYS A 219 3.64 -14.36 -34.98
C CYS A 219 2.73 -14.13 -36.19
N SER A 220 1.89 -15.12 -36.50
CA SER A 220 0.99 -15.02 -37.65
C SER A 220 -0.16 -14.05 -37.40
N ASN A 221 -0.31 -13.06 -38.28
CA ASN A 221 -1.48 -12.16 -38.31
C ASN A 221 -2.81 -12.91 -38.49
N GLY A 222 -2.79 -14.11 -39.08
CA GLY A 222 -3.99 -14.95 -39.21
C GLY A 222 -4.51 -15.51 -37.88
N MET A 223 -3.71 -15.43 -36.82
CA MET A 223 -4.07 -15.87 -35.47
C MET A 223 -4.57 -14.72 -34.59
N VAL A 224 -4.55 -13.49 -35.10
CA VAL A 224 -5.06 -12.32 -34.39
C VAL A 224 -6.59 -12.34 -34.40
N MET A 225 -7.20 -12.11 -33.24
CA MET A 225 -8.65 -12.02 -33.09
C MET A 225 -9.17 -10.71 -33.66
N SER A 226 -10.14 -10.79 -34.57
CA SER A 226 -10.86 -9.62 -35.05
C SER A 226 -11.79 -9.09 -33.95
N ARG A 227 -11.66 -7.81 -33.62
CA ARG A 227 -12.48 -7.11 -32.62
C ARG A 227 -13.13 -5.89 -33.24
N ARG A 228 -14.35 -5.56 -32.82
CA ARG A 228 -15.07 -4.37 -33.29
C ARG A 228 -14.32 -3.10 -32.90
N ALA A 229 -14.23 -2.10 -33.76
CA ALA A 229 -13.65 -0.82 -33.38
C ALA A 229 -14.45 -0.18 -32.23
N ARG A 230 -13.75 0.41 -31.25
CA ARG A 230 -14.40 1.24 -30.23
C ARG A 230 -14.68 2.62 -30.82
N LYS A 231 -15.69 3.30 -30.26
CA LYS A 231 -16.03 4.69 -30.64
C LYS A 231 -14.97 5.69 -30.15
N THR A 232 -14.33 5.38 -29.03
CA THR A 232 -13.32 6.20 -28.37
C THR A 232 -12.14 5.33 -27.99
N ASN A 233 -10.97 5.96 -27.78
CA ASN A 233 -9.79 5.31 -27.22
C ASN A 233 -9.70 5.48 -25.70
N GLU A 234 -10.74 6.04 -25.06
CA GLU A 234 -10.78 6.15 -23.60
C GLU A 234 -10.71 4.75 -22.97
N PRO A 235 -9.89 4.57 -21.92
CA PRO A 235 -9.90 3.37 -21.11
C PRO A 235 -11.31 3.03 -20.63
N ARG A 236 -11.66 1.74 -20.68
CA ARG A 236 -12.91 1.26 -20.08
C ARG A 236 -12.65 0.65 -18.71
N ILE A 237 -13.62 0.81 -17.82
CA ILE A 237 -13.57 0.23 -16.48
C ILE A 237 -14.46 -1.01 -16.43
N HIS A 238 -13.87 -2.13 -16.05
CA HIS A 238 -14.54 -3.41 -15.89
C HIS A 238 -14.56 -3.78 -14.41
N TYR A 239 -15.70 -4.24 -13.92
CA TYR A 239 -15.90 -4.57 -12.51
C TYR A 239 -16.21 -6.06 -12.37
N GLY A 240 -15.41 -6.79 -11.60
CA GLY A 240 -15.66 -8.22 -11.40
C GLY A 240 -14.56 -8.93 -10.64
N LEU A 241 -14.39 -10.22 -10.93
CA LEU A 241 -13.45 -11.09 -10.24
C LEU A 241 -12.03 -10.94 -10.80
N ILE A 242 -11.06 -10.75 -9.90
CA ILE A 242 -9.63 -10.80 -10.22
C ILE A 242 -9.04 -12.12 -9.69
N GLY A 243 -8.29 -12.81 -10.53
CA GLY A 243 -7.51 -14.00 -10.17
C GLY A 243 -6.13 -13.60 -9.66
N SER A 244 -5.77 -14.05 -8.47
CA SER A 244 -4.47 -13.80 -7.84
C SER A 244 -3.72 -15.10 -7.62
N GLY A 245 -2.40 -15.12 -7.77
CA GLY A 245 -1.59 -16.31 -7.50
C GLY A 245 -0.08 -16.06 -7.59
N ASN A 246 0.72 -17.07 -7.29
CA ASN A 246 2.19 -16.98 -7.38
C ASN A 246 2.74 -17.36 -8.76
N GLN A 247 1.86 -17.66 -9.72
CA GLN A 247 2.24 -18.06 -11.07
C GLN A 247 1.87 -16.97 -12.07
N VAL A 248 2.77 -16.68 -13.00
CA VAL A 248 2.45 -15.86 -14.19
C VAL A 248 1.72 -16.75 -15.19
N ILE A 249 0.51 -16.38 -15.58
CA ILE A 249 -0.23 -17.11 -16.61
C ILE A 249 0.32 -16.72 -17.99
N LYS A 250 0.93 -17.68 -18.68
CA LYS A 250 1.45 -17.53 -20.05
C LYS A 250 0.81 -18.49 -21.06
N ASN A 251 -0.25 -19.20 -20.65
CA ASN A 251 -0.93 -20.17 -21.50
C ASN A 251 -2.38 -19.75 -21.71
N GLY A 252 -2.72 -19.36 -22.94
CA GLY A 252 -4.05 -18.86 -23.27
C GLY A 252 -5.16 -19.89 -23.01
N LYS A 253 -4.92 -21.19 -23.24
CA LYS A 253 -5.89 -22.25 -22.95
C LYS A 253 -6.16 -22.38 -21.45
N PHE A 254 -5.12 -22.31 -20.62
CA PHE A 254 -5.28 -22.35 -19.16
C PHE A 254 -6.03 -21.12 -18.64
N ARG A 255 -5.71 -19.93 -19.16
CA ARG A 255 -6.46 -18.70 -18.90
C ARG A 255 -7.94 -18.87 -19.22
N GLU A 256 -8.29 -19.39 -20.41
CA GLU A 256 -9.68 -19.61 -20.80
C GLU A 256 -10.41 -20.60 -19.90
N ARG A 257 -9.76 -21.71 -19.49
CA ARG A 257 -10.35 -22.66 -18.54
C ARG A 257 -10.74 -21.97 -17.23
N LEU A 258 -9.86 -21.15 -16.67
CA LEU A 258 -10.14 -20.40 -15.44
C LEU A 258 -11.21 -19.32 -15.65
N ARG A 259 -11.21 -18.64 -16.82
CA ARG A 259 -12.25 -17.68 -17.20
C ARG A 259 -13.63 -18.35 -17.24
N GLU A 260 -13.76 -19.48 -17.91
CA GLU A 260 -15.05 -20.17 -18.06
C GLU A 260 -15.58 -20.70 -16.73
N LYS A 261 -14.67 -21.19 -15.87
CA LYS A 261 -15.03 -21.74 -14.57
C LYS A 261 -15.42 -20.68 -13.55
N HIS A 262 -14.70 -19.55 -13.51
CA HIS A 262 -14.80 -18.57 -12.42
C HIS A 262 -15.24 -17.18 -12.86
N ASN A 263 -15.33 -16.93 -14.18
CA ASN A 263 -15.61 -15.60 -14.76
C ASN A 263 -14.58 -14.53 -14.32
N ILE A 264 -13.30 -14.91 -14.29
CA ILE A 264 -12.17 -14.01 -14.00
C ILE A 264 -11.98 -13.01 -15.14
N LEU A 265 -11.76 -11.75 -14.80
CA LEU A 265 -11.55 -10.65 -15.74
C LEU A 265 -10.07 -10.26 -15.91
N CYS A 266 -9.25 -10.53 -14.89
CA CYS A 266 -7.83 -10.17 -14.88
C CYS A 266 -7.04 -11.11 -13.97
N PHE A 267 -5.78 -11.38 -14.31
CA PHE A 267 -4.81 -12.08 -13.47
C PHE A 267 -3.67 -11.16 -13.01
N GLU A 268 -3.26 -11.33 -11.77
CA GLU A 268 -2.15 -10.62 -11.12
C GLU A 268 -1.53 -11.51 -10.02
N MET A 269 -0.52 -11.02 -9.29
CA MET A 269 0.28 -11.88 -8.40
C MET A 269 0.30 -11.50 -6.91
N GLU A 270 -0.34 -10.42 -6.50
CA GLU A 270 -0.13 -9.84 -5.17
C GLU A 270 -1.39 -9.82 -4.30
N ALA A 271 -2.57 -9.68 -4.90
CA ALA A 271 -3.80 -9.35 -4.19
C ALA A 271 -4.20 -10.32 -3.10
N ALA A 272 -4.08 -11.63 -3.34
CA ALA A 272 -4.43 -12.65 -2.37
C ALA A 272 -3.65 -12.47 -1.06
N GLY A 273 -2.37 -12.09 -1.14
CA GLY A 273 -1.55 -11.83 0.02
C GLY A 273 -1.88 -10.51 0.72
N ALA A 274 -2.05 -9.42 -0.03
CA ALA A 274 -2.40 -8.13 0.55
C ALA A 274 -3.73 -8.16 1.31
N LEU A 275 -4.71 -8.91 0.79
CA LEU A 275 -6.04 -9.07 1.40
C LEU A 275 -6.03 -9.83 2.75
N GLU A 276 -4.97 -10.57 3.07
CA GLU A 276 -4.78 -11.15 4.40
C GLU A 276 -4.50 -10.07 5.45
N ALA A 277 -3.90 -8.95 5.07
CA ALA A 277 -3.50 -7.88 5.97
C ALA A 277 -4.60 -6.82 6.19
N PHE A 278 -5.22 -6.32 5.12
CA PHE A 278 -6.24 -5.26 5.18
C PHE A 278 -7.40 -5.48 4.20
N GLU A 279 -8.52 -4.77 4.42
CA GLU A 279 -9.59 -4.66 3.44
C GLU A 279 -9.08 -3.82 2.25
N CYS A 280 -8.68 -4.50 1.17
CA CYS A 280 -8.09 -3.88 0.00
C CYS A 280 -9.09 -3.80 -1.14
N LEU A 281 -9.10 -2.67 -1.87
CA LEU A 281 -9.64 -2.64 -3.22
C LEU A 281 -8.49 -2.83 -4.22
N VAL A 282 -8.61 -3.85 -5.07
CA VAL A 282 -7.63 -4.16 -6.11
C VAL A 282 -8.05 -3.51 -7.42
N ILE A 283 -7.12 -2.79 -8.04
CA ILE A 283 -7.30 -2.03 -9.28
C ILE A 283 -6.13 -2.38 -10.21
N ARG A 284 -6.44 -2.93 -11.38
CA ARG A 284 -5.43 -3.39 -12.34
C ARG A 284 -5.61 -2.74 -13.69
N GLY A 285 -4.57 -2.04 -14.14
CA GLY A 285 -4.46 -1.62 -15.53
C GLY A 285 -4.00 -2.78 -16.37
N ILE A 286 -4.59 -2.96 -17.54
CA ILE A 286 -4.35 -4.14 -18.36
C ILE A 286 -3.14 -3.92 -19.27
N CYS A 287 -2.07 -4.68 -19.02
CA CYS A 287 -0.80 -4.57 -19.78
C CYS A 287 -0.55 -5.72 -20.76
N ASP A 288 -1.19 -6.88 -20.55
CA ASP A 288 -1.15 -8.02 -21.46
C ASP A 288 -2.48 -8.80 -21.43
N TYR A 289 -2.53 -9.97 -22.08
CA TYR A 289 -3.71 -10.84 -22.12
C TYR A 289 -3.54 -12.18 -21.38
N SER A 290 -2.60 -12.27 -20.43
CA SER A 290 -2.31 -13.51 -19.68
C SER A 290 -2.10 -14.72 -20.60
N ASP A 291 -1.32 -14.52 -21.66
CA ASP A 291 -0.87 -15.57 -22.56
C ASP A 291 0.62 -15.42 -22.88
N SER A 292 1.10 -16.17 -23.87
CA SER A 292 2.50 -16.20 -24.24
C SER A 292 2.97 -14.95 -24.99
N HIS A 293 2.07 -14.11 -25.48
CA HIS A 293 2.37 -12.92 -26.27
C HIS A 293 2.54 -11.72 -25.34
N LYS A 294 3.74 -11.58 -24.78
CA LYS A 294 4.08 -10.44 -23.93
C LYS A 294 3.89 -9.12 -24.66
N ASN A 295 3.48 -8.09 -23.93
CA ASN A 295 3.34 -6.74 -24.46
C ASN A 295 3.85 -5.69 -23.46
N ASP A 296 5.17 -5.65 -23.30
CA ASP A 296 5.82 -4.81 -22.29
C ASP A 296 5.62 -3.30 -22.57
N LEU A 297 5.32 -2.92 -23.83
CA LEU A 297 5.02 -1.55 -24.24
C LEU A 297 3.83 -0.93 -23.49
N TRP A 298 2.88 -1.75 -23.03
CA TRP A 298 1.68 -1.25 -22.35
C TRP A 298 1.84 -1.11 -20.84
N GLN A 299 2.92 -1.61 -20.23
CA GLN A 299 3.05 -1.64 -18.78
C GLN A 299 2.97 -0.25 -18.14
N GLY A 300 3.66 0.75 -18.69
CA GLY A 300 3.63 2.12 -18.15
C GLY A 300 2.25 2.76 -18.30
N TYR A 301 1.67 2.74 -19.51
CA TYR A 301 0.34 3.30 -19.75
C TYR A 301 -0.76 2.59 -18.93
N ALA A 302 -0.70 1.26 -18.81
CA ALA A 302 -1.60 0.48 -17.97
C ALA A 302 -1.47 0.87 -16.48
N ALA A 303 -0.25 1.05 -15.97
CA ALA A 303 -0.06 1.53 -14.60
C ALA A 303 -0.65 2.93 -14.40
N LEU A 304 -0.49 3.82 -15.39
CA LEU A 304 -0.99 5.19 -15.32
C LEU A 304 -2.52 5.26 -15.38
N THR A 305 -3.17 4.45 -16.21
CA THR A 305 -4.64 4.35 -16.28
C THR A 305 -5.24 3.82 -14.98
N ALA A 306 -4.62 2.81 -14.37
CA ALA A 306 -5.01 2.30 -13.04
C ALA A 306 -4.86 3.37 -11.94
N ALA A 307 -3.75 4.12 -11.97
CA ALA A 307 -3.50 5.19 -11.02
C ALA A 307 -4.47 6.38 -11.22
N ALA A 308 -4.76 6.76 -12.46
CA ALA A 308 -5.72 7.81 -12.81
C ALA A 308 -7.13 7.46 -12.31
N TYR A 309 -7.57 6.22 -12.56
CA TYR A 309 -8.84 5.73 -12.01
C TYR A 309 -8.86 5.79 -10.48
N THR A 310 -7.74 5.46 -9.84
CA THR A 310 -7.61 5.53 -8.38
C THR A 310 -7.70 6.96 -7.86
N LYS A 311 -7.13 7.94 -8.59
CA LYS A 311 -7.27 9.37 -8.29
C LYS A 311 -8.74 9.78 -8.29
N ASP A 312 -9.47 9.49 -9.37
CA ASP A 312 -10.90 9.87 -9.48
C ASP A 312 -11.76 9.17 -8.40
N LEU A 313 -11.46 7.91 -8.08
CA LEU A 313 -12.10 7.20 -6.96
C LEU A 313 -11.89 7.92 -5.62
N LEU A 314 -10.66 8.34 -5.31
CA LEU A 314 -10.35 9.02 -4.05
C LEU A 314 -10.97 10.41 -3.95
N LEU A 315 -11.09 11.14 -5.07
CA LEU A 315 -11.77 12.43 -5.13
C LEU A 315 -13.28 12.32 -4.81
N LEU A 316 -13.90 11.17 -5.06
CA LEU A 316 -15.30 10.91 -4.71
C LEU A 316 -15.51 10.50 -3.25
N ILE A 317 -14.49 9.96 -2.60
CA ILE A 317 -14.57 9.54 -1.20
C ILE A 317 -14.33 10.77 -0.32
N GLU A 318 -15.26 11.11 0.58
CA GLU A 318 -15.03 12.19 1.55
C GLU A 318 -13.77 11.91 2.39
N GLY A 319 -12.82 12.84 2.37
CA GLY A 319 -11.58 12.80 3.14
C GLY A 319 -11.63 13.66 4.40
N SER A 320 -10.78 13.35 5.39
CA SER A 320 -10.65 14.15 6.61
C SER A 320 -9.58 15.23 6.40
N VAL A 321 -9.99 16.42 5.97
CA VAL A 321 -9.10 17.59 5.98
C VAL A 321 -9.29 18.31 7.31
N THR A 322 -8.19 18.63 8.01
CA THR A 322 -8.24 19.68 9.04
C THR A 322 -8.58 21.02 8.36
N PRO A 323 -9.35 21.92 8.98
CA PRO A 323 -9.92 23.09 8.31
C PRO A 323 -8.93 24.09 7.67
N ASP A 324 -7.62 23.94 7.86
CA ASP A 324 -6.61 24.92 7.41
C ASP A 324 -6.23 24.82 5.92
N ALA A 325 -6.68 23.80 5.17
CA ALA A 325 -6.32 23.64 3.75
C ALA A 325 -7.36 24.19 2.76
N MET A 326 -8.50 24.74 3.22
CA MET A 326 -9.52 25.38 2.36
C MET A 326 -9.35 26.91 2.23
N ALA A 327 -8.12 27.42 2.18
CA ALA A 327 -7.89 28.77 1.71
C ALA A 327 -7.81 28.76 0.17
N SER A 328 -8.97 28.84 -0.49
CA SER A 328 -9.03 29.16 -1.93
C SER A 328 -8.40 30.53 -2.19
N PRO A 329 -7.68 30.75 -3.31
CA PRO A 329 -7.27 32.08 -3.70
C PRO A 329 -8.52 32.92 -3.99
N SER A 330 -8.61 34.08 -3.33
CA SER A 330 -9.63 35.09 -3.64
C SER A 330 -9.58 35.43 -5.14
N PRO A 331 -10.74 35.67 -5.78
CA PRO A 331 -10.75 36.09 -7.17
C PRO A 331 -9.98 37.41 -7.32
N PRO A 332 -9.32 37.64 -8.47
CA PRO A 332 -8.60 38.90 -8.70
C PRO A 332 -9.57 40.07 -8.62
N GLU A 333 -9.19 41.10 -7.85
CA GLU A 333 -9.88 42.38 -7.82
C GLU A 333 -9.96 42.91 -9.26
N VAL A 334 -11.19 43.09 -9.73
CA VAL A 334 -11.46 43.76 -10.99
C VAL A 334 -11.48 45.25 -10.68
N ASP A 335 -10.53 46.00 -11.23
CA ASP A 335 -10.57 47.46 -11.24
C ASP A 335 -11.86 47.92 -11.94
N VAL A 336 -12.80 48.47 -11.17
CA VAL A 336 -13.98 49.14 -11.72
C VAL A 336 -13.64 50.63 -11.85
N PRO A 337 -13.68 51.23 -13.05
CA PRO A 337 -13.44 52.65 -13.20
C PRO A 337 -14.54 53.48 -12.53
N GLU A 338 -14.13 54.53 -11.83
CA GLU A 338 -14.98 55.59 -11.32
C GLU A 338 -15.76 56.28 -12.45
N ASN A 339 -17.07 56.03 -12.50
CA ASN A 339 -18.13 57.03 -12.70
C ASN A 339 -19.44 56.31 -13.00
N ILE A 340 -20.46 56.53 -12.17
CA ILE A 340 -21.76 57.08 -12.56
C ILE A 340 -22.55 57.35 -11.28
N SER A 341 -23.00 58.59 -11.17
CA SER A 341 -23.70 59.15 -10.05
C SER A 341 -25.22 58.89 -10.15
N LEU A 342 -25.80 58.59 -8.99
CA LEU A 342 -27.13 58.95 -8.50
C LEU A 342 -28.41 58.30 -9.09
N GLY A 343 -29.16 57.68 -8.16
CA GLY A 343 -30.60 57.46 -8.31
C GLY A 343 -31.20 56.54 -7.24
N VAL A 344 -31.35 57.02 -5.99
CA VAL A 344 -32.23 56.41 -4.96
C VAL A 344 -33.62 57.07 -5.10
N PRO A 345 -34.74 56.35 -4.90
CA PRO A 345 -35.42 56.33 -3.58
C PRO A 345 -35.93 54.91 -3.21
N ALA A 346 -35.74 54.38 -1.99
CA ALA A 346 -36.31 54.71 -0.67
C ALA A 346 -37.51 53.82 -0.28
N HIS A 347 -37.50 53.39 0.99
CA HIS A 347 -38.52 52.67 1.78
C HIS A 347 -38.59 51.14 1.56
N GLY A 348 -38.62 50.28 2.58
CA GLY A 348 -38.70 50.41 4.04
C GLY A 348 -39.14 49.06 4.64
N GLY A 349 -38.91 48.85 5.95
CA GLY A 349 -39.67 47.88 6.75
C GLY A 349 -39.02 46.52 7.02
N ASN A 350 -38.79 46.25 8.30
CA ASN A 350 -38.22 45.03 8.90
C ASN A 350 -39.35 44.03 9.30
N PRO A 351 -39.10 42.95 10.08
CA PRO A 351 -39.00 41.54 9.70
C PRO A 351 -40.22 40.66 10.08
N GLY A 352 -40.27 39.42 9.59
CA GLY A 352 -41.36 38.48 9.93
C GLY A 352 -40.98 37.00 9.90
N VAL A 353 -41.00 36.38 11.08
CA VAL A 353 -40.90 34.95 11.41
C VAL A 353 -42.08 34.13 10.87
N ARG A 354 -41.87 32.86 10.47
CA ARG A 354 -42.77 31.68 10.64
C ARG A 354 -42.16 30.43 9.97
N ASN A 355 -41.82 29.39 10.73
CA ASN A 355 -42.65 28.25 11.20
C ASN A 355 -43.00 27.21 10.10
N TYR A 356 -42.46 26.00 10.29
CA TYR A 356 -42.88 24.74 9.69
C TYR A 356 -44.30 24.32 10.13
N PRO A 357 -44.96 23.43 9.38
CA PRO A 357 -45.87 22.46 9.96
C PRO A 357 -45.44 21.00 9.69
N GLN A 358 -45.63 20.17 10.72
CA GLN A 358 -45.63 18.71 10.68
C GLN A 358 -47.06 18.16 10.61
N ASN A 359 -47.14 16.93 10.05
CA ASN A 359 -48.12 15.84 10.26
C ASN A 359 -49.56 16.01 9.78
N VAL A 360 -50.06 15.03 9.00
CA VAL A 360 -51.11 14.06 9.40
C VAL A 360 -50.92 12.73 8.62
N SER A 361 -51.41 11.65 9.22
CA SER A 361 -51.17 10.22 9.08
C SER A 361 -52.18 9.44 8.19
N VAL A 362 -51.70 8.27 7.73
CA VAL A 362 -52.36 6.93 7.60
C VAL A 362 -53.57 6.73 6.66
N HIS A 363 -53.41 5.79 5.71
CA HIS A 363 -54.41 4.75 5.43
C HIS A 363 -53.76 3.44 4.93
N LYS A 364 -54.26 2.30 5.46
CA LYS A 364 -53.96 0.92 5.05
C LYS A 364 -54.74 0.52 3.79
N SER A 365 -54.17 -0.34 2.95
CA SER A 365 -54.92 -1.25 2.08
C SER A 365 -54.08 -2.51 1.75
N GLN A 366 -54.71 -3.68 1.93
CA GLN A 366 -54.20 -5.02 1.59
C GLN A 366 -54.67 -5.47 0.19
N PHE A 367 -54.02 -6.54 -0.31
CA PHE A 367 -54.40 -7.51 -1.35
C PHE A 367 -54.18 -7.15 -2.83
N HIS A 368 -53.24 -7.83 -3.50
CA HIS A 368 -53.50 -9.08 -4.23
C HIS A 368 -52.19 -9.71 -4.76
N GLN A 369 -51.99 -11.01 -4.48
CA GLN A 369 -51.03 -11.85 -5.18
C GLN A 369 -51.57 -12.16 -6.58
N GLN A 370 -50.78 -11.94 -7.61
CA GLN A 370 -50.96 -12.61 -8.91
C GLN A 370 -49.65 -13.25 -9.32
N GLN A 371 -49.73 -14.57 -9.47
CA GLN A 371 -48.71 -15.45 -10.01
C GLN A 371 -48.56 -15.18 -11.51
N GLN A 372 -47.33 -15.02 -12.00
CA GLN A 372 -47.02 -15.02 -13.43
C GLN A 372 -46.63 -16.44 -13.89
N PRO A 373 -47.10 -16.91 -15.06
CA PRO A 373 -46.75 -18.23 -15.60
C PRO A 373 -45.35 -18.25 -16.23
N PRO A 374 -44.73 -19.44 -16.40
CA PRO A 374 -43.35 -19.57 -16.85
C PRO A 374 -43.21 -19.28 -18.35
N ILE A 375 -42.22 -18.47 -18.71
CA ILE A 375 -41.84 -18.18 -20.09
C ILE A 375 -40.99 -19.36 -20.60
N THR A 376 -41.54 -20.12 -21.55
CA THR A 376 -40.84 -21.17 -22.29
C THR A 376 -40.00 -20.55 -23.40
N CYS A 377 -38.71 -20.89 -23.45
CA CYS A 377 -37.78 -20.51 -24.52
C CYS A 377 -38.04 -21.36 -25.77
N GLU A 378 -38.37 -20.73 -26.90
CA GLU A 378 -38.23 -21.33 -28.22
C GLU A 378 -36.89 -20.93 -28.87
N PRO A 379 -36.21 -21.84 -29.60
CA PRO A 379 -34.96 -21.54 -30.29
C PRO A 379 -35.21 -20.79 -31.61
N PRO A 380 -34.28 -19.92 -32.05
CA PRO A 380 -34.43 -19.21 -33.33
C PRO A 380 -34.20 -20.14 -34.53
N PRO A 381 -34.83 -19.84 -35.69
CA PRO A 381 -34.79 -20.71 -36.86
C PRO A 381 -33.45 -20.68 -37.58
N SER A 382 -33.03 -21.85 -38.05
CA SER A 382 -31.94 -22.04 -39.01
C SER A 382 -32.28 -21.40 -40.35
N TYR A 383 -31.41 -20.52 -40.85
CA TYR A 383 -31.45 -20.08 -42.25
C TYR A 383 -30.11 -20.31 -42.95
N THR A 384 -30.28 -20.83 -44.16
CA THR A 384 -29.33 -21.40 -45.11
C THR A 384 -28.50 -20.37 -45.87
N GLN A 385 -27.39 -20.87 -46.41
CA GLN A 385 -26.46 -20.24 -47.35
C GLN A 385 -27.15 -19.44 -48.47
N ALA A 386 -26.60 -18.26 -48.76
CA ALA A 386 -26.57 -17.70 -50.10
C ALA A 386 -25.27 -16.91 -50.31
N ALA A 387 -24.40 -17.48 -51.14
CA ALA A 387 -23.18 -16.89 -51.63
C ALA A 387 -23.49 -15.68 -52.54
N ARG A 388 -22.77 -14.57 -52.36
CA ARG A 388 -22.53 -13.60 -53.43
C ARG A 388 -21.06 -13.19 -53.43
N SER A 389 -20.43 -13.70 -54.47
CA SER A 389 -19.15 -13.33 -55.06
C SER A 389 -18.96 -11.82 -55.22
N PHE A 390 -17.83 -11.31 -54.73
CA PHE A 390 -17.21 -10.09 -55.24
C PHE A 390 -15.75 -10.39 -55.56
N GLN A 391 -15.40 -10.21 -56.84
CA GLN A 391 -14.05 -10.32 -57.38
C GLN A 391 -13.21 -9.08 -56.98
N PRO A 392 -11.88 -9.22 -56.83
CA PRO A 392 -10.98 -8.10 -56.54
C PRO A 392 -10.48 -7.44 -57.83
N ALA A 393 -10.14 -6.15 -57.75
CA ALA A 393 -9.41 -5.42 -58.79
C ALA A 393 -8.45 -4.42 -58.11
N PRO A 394 -7.39 -3.93 -58.79
CA PRO A 394 -6.13 -4.65 -58.91
C PRO A 394 -4.92 -3.86 -58.36
N ALA A 395 -3.78 -4.55 -58.35
CA ALA A 395 -2.46 -4.11 -57.93
C ALA A 395 -1.99 -2.76 -58.52
N SER A 396 -1.17 -2.05 -57.76
CA SER A 396 -0.35 -0.94 -58.26
C SER A 396 1.05 -0.95 -57.63
N VAL A 397 2.00 -1.42 -58.44
CA VAL A 397 3.36 -0.90 -58.69
C VAL A 397 4.33 -0.74 -57.50
N GLU A 398 5.27 -1.68 -57.42
CA GLU A 398 6.59 -1.52 -56.80
C GLU A 398 7.52 -0.68 -57.69
N LEU A 399 8.46 0.07 -57.07
CA LEU A 399 9.83 0.40 -57.53
C LEU A 399 10.49 1.41 -56.53
N PRO A 400 11.83 1.52 -56.43
CA PRO A 400 12.72 0.65 -55.66
C PRO A 400 13.51 1.37 -54.53
N CYS A 401 14.15 0.56 -53.68
CA CYS A 401 15.11 0.89 -52.63
C CYS A 401 16.18 1.93 -53.02
N GLN A 402 16.39 2.93 -52.16
CA GLN A 402 17.67 3.63 -52.01
C GLN A 402 18.03 3.75 -50.52
N GLN A 403 19.12 3.08 -50.14
CA GLN A 403 19.76 3.20 -48.83
C GLN A 403 20.58 4.49 -48.75
N PRO A 404 20.61 5.17 -47.59
CA PRO A 404 21.72 6.03 -47.23
C PRO A 404 22.73 5.29 -46.33
N LYS A 405 23.94 5.22 -46.90
CA LYS A 405 25.28 4.89 -46.43
C LYS A 405 25.57 5.07 -44.93
N LYS A 406 26.27 4.07 -44.37
CA LYS A 406 27.06 4.11 -43.14
C LYS A 406 28.06 5.27 -43.16
N VAL A 407 28.22 5.93 -42.01
CA VAL A 407 29.46 6.63 -41.64
C VAL A 407 29.88 6.12 -40.27
N ASP A 408 30.98 5.36 -40.27
CA ASP A 408 31.74 4.98 -39.09
C ASP A 408 32.49 6.20 -38.54
N ILE A 409 32.40 6.46 -37.24
CA ILE A 409 33.52 6.99 -36.46
C ILE A 409 33.61 6.22 -35.14
N GLU A 410 34.50 5.23 -35.14
CA GLU A 410 35.09 4.64 -33.95
C GLU A 410 35.84 5.66 -33.09
N LYS A 411 36.06 5.26 -31.83
CA LYS A 411 36.99 5.77 -30.81
C LYS A 411 36.42 6.81 -29.83
N LYS A 412 35.91 6.30 -28.70
CA LYS A 412 36.65 6.36 -27.43
C LYS A 412 35.98 5.53 -26.32
N ARG A 413 36.84 4.80 -25.60
CA ARG A 413 36.65 4.14 -24.29
C ARG A 413 36.08 2.73 -24.29
N ALA A 414 36.89 1.81 -24.82
CA ALA A 414 37.15 0.58 -24.09
C ALA A 414 37.85 0.93 -22.75
N ASP A 415 37.34 0.32 -21.67
CA ASP A 415 37.99 -0.01 -20.39
C ASP A 415 37.14 0.39 -19.17
N ARG A 416 36.33 -0.59 -18.72
CA ARG A 416 36.08 -1.01 -17.33
C ARG A 416 34.73 -1.72 -17.21
N ASN A 417 34.63 -2.88 -17.86
CA ASN A 417 33.68 -3.91 -17.45
C ASN A 417 34.34 -4.67 -16.29
N SER A 418 33.96 -4.32 -15.06
CA SER A 418 34.15 -5.20 -13.90
C SER A 418 32.78 -5.48 -13.31
N SER A 419 32.32 -6.72 -13.47
CA SER A 419 31.13 -7.25 -12.82
C SER A 419 31.10 -6.89 -11.32
N PRO A 420 29.92 -6.63 -10.72
CA PRO A 420 29.84 -6.45 -9.28
C PRO A 420 30.35 -7.73 -8.60
N LYS A 421 31.44 -7.61 -7.83
CA LYS A 421 31.91 -8.70 -6.96
C LYS A 421 30.81 -9.05 -5.95
N PRO A 422 30.61 -10.33 -5.63
CA PRO A 422 29.71 -10.73 -4.55
C PRO A 422 30.15 -10.08 -3.24
N PRO A 423 29.22 -9.87 -2.27
CA PRO A 423 29.58 -9.32 -0.97
C PRO A 423 30.67 -10.21 -0.37
N VAL A 424 31.82 -9.60 -0.06
CA VAL A 424 32.92 -10.29 0.60
C VAL A 424 32.41 -10.80 1.94
N SER A 425 32.19 -12.11 2.04
CA SER A 425 31.96 -12.78 3.32
C SER A 425 33.13 -12.44 4.24
N ARG A 426 32.84 -11.78 5.35
CA ARG A 426 33.84 -11.43 6.37
C ARG A 426 34.57 -12.73 6.76
N PRO A 427 35.91 -12.76 6.78
CA PRO A 427 36.63 -13.95 7.24
C PRO A 427 36.16 -14.29 8.67
N PRO A 428 36.10 -15.58 9.04
CA PRO A 428 35.78 -15.98 10.40
C PRO A 428 36.73 -15.24 11.33
N GLN A 429 36.16 -14.44 12.25
CA GLN A 429 36.96 -13.72 13.24
C GLN A 429 37.79 -14.75 14.00
N GLN A 430 39.11 -14.55 14.06
CA GLN A 430 39.97 -15.31 14.96
C GLN A 430 39.39 -15.21 16.39
N PRO A 431 39.50 -16.27 17.22
CA PRO A 431 39.02 -16.21 18.60
C PRO A 431 39.66 -15.01 19.30
N ILE A 432 38.83 -14.04 19.66
CA ILE A 432 39.29 -12.81 20.33
C ILE A 432 39.74 -13.22 21.73
N ASP A 433 40.93 -12.77 22.14
CA ASP A 433 41.44 -12.99 23.50
C ASP A 433 40.35 -12.59 24.52
N PRO A 434 39.93 -13.52 25.41
CA PRO A 434 38.92 -13.26 26.43
C PRO A 434 39.18 -12.01 27.28
N ARG A 435 40.46 -11.65 27.51
CA ARG A 435 40.85 -10.44 28.24
C ARG A 435 40.51 -9.17 27.45
N LEU A 436 40.79 -9.16 26.15
CA LEU A 436 40.45 -8.06 25.24
C LEU A 436 38.93 -7.95 25.05
N ARG A 437 38.21 -9.09 24.96
CA ARG A 437 36.74 -9.12 24.91
C ARG A 437 36.12 -8.46 26.15
N LYS A 438 36.62 -8.77 27.35
CA LYS A 438 36.15 -8.15 28.61
C LYS A 438 36.52 -6.66 28.69
N ASP A 439 37.71 -6.28 28.25
CA ASP A 439 38.15 -4.87 28.27
C ASP A 439 37.32 -3.99 27.32
N TYR A 440 37.13 -4.43 26.07
CA TYR A 440 36.24 -3.74 25.14
C TYR A 440 34.79 -3.72 25.63
N GLY A 441 34.36 -4.79 26.30
CA GLY A 441 33.08 -4.85 27.00
C GLY A 441 32.89 -3.74 28.04
N ARG A 442 33.86 -3.53 28.94
CA ARG A 442 33.80 -2.43 29.92
C ARG A 442 33.75 -1.05 29.26
N ARG A 443 34.58 -0.84 28.23
CA ARG A 443 34.62 0.42 27.48
C ARG A 443 33.32 0.68 26.70
N LEU A 444 32.68 -0.38 26.23
CA LEU A 444 31.36 -0.35 25.61
C LEU A 444 30.30 0.12 26.63
N VAL A 445 30.32 -0.39 27.86
CA VAL A 445 29.41 0.05 28.94
C VAL A 445 29.59 1.54 29.26
N GLU A 446 30.83 2.01 29.46
CA GLU A 446 31.11 3.43 29.71
C GLU A 446 30.66 4.32 28.54
N ALA A 447 30.90 3.89 27.30
CA ALA A 447 30.45 4.62 26.12
C ALA A 447 28.91 4.68 26.03
N ALA A 448 28.20 3.59 26.40
CA ALA A 448 26.75 3.56 26.41
C ALA A 448 26.16 4.48 27.50
N LYS A 449 26.77 4.51 28.69
CA LYS A 449 26.44 5.43 29.78
C LYS A 449 26.56 6.90 29.37
N ALA A 450 27.57 7.23 28.56
CA ALA A 450 27.77 8.57 28.00
C ALA A 450 26.95 8.85 26.72
N GLY A 451 26.16 7.90 26.21
CA GLY A 451 25.41 8.07 24.95
C GLY A 451 26.27 8.09 23.68
N ASN A 452 27.54 7.69 23.75
CA ASN A 452 28.50 7.80 22.65
C ASN A 452 28.34 6.65 21.63
N MET A 453 27.37 6.80 20.73
CA MET A 453 27.08 5.87 19.62
C MET A 453 28.32 5.43 18.83
N PRO A 454 29.20 6.33 18.33
CA PRO A 454 30.39 5.94 17.58
C PRO A 454 31.33 5.02 18.36
N SER A 455 31.52 5.29 19.66
CA SER A 455 32.40 4.50 20.50
C SER A 455 31.81 3.12 20.80
N VAL A 456 30.50 3.05 21.09
CA VAL A 456 29.80 1.77 21.29
C VAL A 456 29.93 0.88 20.05
N LYS A 457 29.65 1.43 18.86
CA LYS A 457 29.80 0.71 17.58
C LYS A 457 31.22 0.19 17.40
N ARG A 458 32.23 1.04 17.65
CA ARG A 458 33.64 0.68 17.53
C ARG A 458 34.05 -0.45 18.49
N PHE A 459 33.54 -0.47 19.72
CA PHE A 459 33.86 -1.52 20.69
C PHE A 459 33.18 -2.84 20.36
N ILE A 460 31.93 -2.82 19.87
CA ILE A 460 31.26 -4.03 19.35
C ILE A 460 32.02 -4.60 18.14
N GLU A 461 32.44 -3.77 17.19
CA GLU A 461 33.18 -4.20 16.00
C GLU A 461 34.54 -4.83 16.31
N ARG A 462 35.12 -4.47 17.45
CA ARG A 462 36.36 -5.04 18.01
C ARG A 462 36.12 -6.25 18.90
N GLY A 463 34.87 -6.71 19.00
CA GLY A 463 34.47 -7.90 19.76
C GLY A 463 34.30 -7.69 21.25
N GLY A 464 33.99 -6.46 21.69
CA GLY A 464 33.47 -6.23 23.03
C GLY A 464 32.14 -6.96 23.22
N ASP A 465 32.02 -7.67 24.34
CA ASP A 465 30.79 -8.40 24.65
C ASP A 465 29.69 -7.42 25.09
N PRO A 466 28.56 -7.33 24.36
CA PRO A 466 27.46 -6.42 24.72
C PRO A 466 26.77 -6.80 26.04
N ASN A 467 27.02 -8.00 26.56
CA ASN A 467 26.52 -8.47 27.86
C ASN A 467 27.52 -8.26 29.00
N THR A 468 28.64 -7.57 28.75
CA THR A 468 29.55 -7.18 29.84
C THR A 468 28.83 -6.30 30.84
N THR A 469 29.00 -6.62 32.12
CA THR A 469 28.38 -5.92 33.24
C THR A 469 29.39 -5.01 33.94
N THR A 470 28.91 -3.97 34.63
CA THR A 470 29.72 -3.24 35.61
C THR A 470 29.98 -4.10 36.84
N ASP A 471 31.09 -3.85 37.55
CA ASP A 471 31.48 -4.65 38.72
C ASP A 471 30.61 -4.36 39.96
N ASP A 472 29.97 -3.18 40.02
CA ASP A 472 29.21 -2.68 41.17
C ASP A 472 27.74 -3.13 41.17
N TRP A 473 27.01 -2.86 40.08
CA TRP A 473 25.56 -3.08 39.98
C TRP A 473 25.18 -4.20 38.99
N GLU A 474 26.17 -4.80 38.35
CA GLU A 474 26.00 -5.74 37.23
C GLU A 474 25.18 -5.15 36.07
N LEU A 475 25.30 -3.83 35.83
CA LEU A 475 24.57 -3.16 34.76
C LEU A 475 25.26 -3.38 33.42
N THR A 476 24.48 -3.79 32.42
CA THR A 476 24.95 -3.86 31.03
C THR A 476 24.79 -2.53 30.32
N ALA A 477 25.42 -2.38 29.16
CA ALA A 477 25.22 -1.23 28.28
C ALA A 477 23.74 -1.03 27.89
N LEU A 478 22.96 -2.10 27.81
CA LEU A 478 21.53 -2.04 27.48
C LEU A 478 20.71 -1.41 28.61
N HIS A 479 21.08 -1.59 29.88
CA HIS A 479 20.42 -0.90 31.00
C HIS A 479 20.62 0.61 30.89
N TYR A 480 21.85 1.07 30.63
CA TYR A 480 22.13 2.49 30.48
C TYR A 480 21.43 3.09 29.26
N ALA A 481 21.44 2.38 28.12
CA ALA A 481 20.74 2.84 26.92
C ALA A 481 19.22 2.93 27.16
N ALA A 482 18.64 1.97 27.89
CA ALA A 482 17.24 1.96 28.27
C ALA A 482 16.86 3.09 29.22
N ARG A 483 17.62 3.27 30.31
CA ARG A 483 17.38 4.30 31.33
C ARG A 483 17.47 5.72 30.77
N MET A 484 18.36 5.95 29.80
CA MET A 484 18.59 7.28 29.19
C MET A 484 17.79 7.50 27.89
N GLY A 485 17.02 6.51 27.43
CA GLY A 485 16.18 6.65 26.23
C GLY A 485 16.97 6.70 24.92
N HIS A 486 18.18 6.13 24.89
CA HIS A 486 19.03 6.12 23.71
C HIS A 486 18.55 5.06 22.71
N ASN A 487 17.54 5.39 21.91
CA ASN A 487 16.89 4.49 20.95
C ASN A 487 17.90 3.81 19.99
N GLY A 488 18.79 4.61 19.38
CA GLY A 488 19.82 4.11 18.45
C GLY A 488 20.82 3.16 19.11
N LEU A 489 21.19 3.43 20.37
CA LEU A 489 22.10 2.57 21.15
C LEU A 489 21.41 1.25 21.49
N THR A 490 20.18 1.33 22.00
CA THR A 490 19.36 0.15 22.36
C THR A 490 19.27 -0.80 21.18
N ARG A 491 18.94 -0.28 20.00
CA ARG A 491 18.83 -1.07 18.77
C ARG A 491 20.15 -1.69 18.33
N LEU A 492 21.25 -0.94 18.40
CA LEU A 492 22.58 -1.44 18.06
C LEU A 492 23.00 -2.58 19.02
N LEU A 493 22.76 -2.42 20.31
CA LEU A 493 23.12 -3.39 21.35
C LEU A 493 22.32 -4.69 21.20
N LEU A 494 20.99 -4.60 21.02
CA LEU A 494 20.14 -5.77 20.78
C LEU A 494 20.55 -6.53 19.52
N LYS A 495 20.84 -5.82 18.41
CA LYS A 495 21.35 -6.43 17.18
C LYS A 495 22.71 -7.11 17.37
N ALA A 496 23.53 -6.62 18.29
CA ALA A 496 24.81 -7.23 18.65
C ALA A 496 24.68 -8.44 19.60
N GLY A 497 23.47 -8.81 20.03
CA GLY A 497 23.22 -9.93 20.92
C GLY A 497 23.18 -9.57 22.41
N ALA A 498 22.91 -8.30 22.76
CA ALA A 498 22.62 -7.94 24.14
C ALA A 498 21.36 -8.67 24.65
N ASN A 499 21.42 -9.21 25.86
CA ASN A 499 20.32 -9.89 26.52
C ASN A 499 19.29 -8.86 27.02
N PRO A 500 18.07 -8.82 26.45
CA PRO A 500 17.00 -7.91 26.88
C PRO A 500 16.50 -8.17 28.31
N ASN A 501 16.78 -9.35 28.85
CA ASN A 501 16.39 -9.83 30.17
C ASN A 501 17.54 -9.87 31.17
N ALA A 502 18.65 -9.17 30.89
CA ALA A 502 19.73 -9.02 31.86
C ALA A 502 19.18 -8.37 33.15
N LYS A 503 19.58 -8.89 34.32
CA LYS A 503 19.12 -8.42 35.63
C LYS A 503 20.27 -7.75 36.38
N ALA A 504 20.04 -6.56 36.92
CA ALA A 504 20.98 -5.91 37.82
C ALA A 504 21.03 -6.59 39.20
N ARG A 505 22.22 -6.66 39.81
CA ARG A 505 22.54 -7.50 40.99
C ARG A 505 21.62 -7.34 42.21
N PHE A 506 21.21 -6.11 42.53
CA PHE A 506 20.55 -5.81 43.81
C PHE A 506 19.05 -5.53 43.70
N ARG A 507 18.58 -5.17 42.50
CA ARG A 507 17.19 -4.76 42.28
C ARG A 507 16.48 -5.65 41.27
N ASN A 508 17.21 -6.55 40.60
CA ASN A 508 16.73 -7.29 39.45
C ASN A 508 16.16 -6.38 38.34
N ASP A 509 16.51 -5.09 38.35
CA ASP A 509 16.07 -4.13 37.36
C ASP A 509 16.52 -4.64 35.99
N THR A 510 15.57 -4.78 35.08
CA THR A 510 15.82 -5.15 33.69
C THR A 510 15.92 -3.88 32.84
N PRO A 511 16.49 -3.95 31.63
CA PRO A 511 16.39 -2.85 30.68
C PRO A 511 14.95 -2.39 30.44
N LEU A 512 13.98 -3.31 30.44
CA LEU A 512 12.56 -2.97 30.27
C LEU A 512 12.02 -2.16 31.44
N PHE A 513 12.38 -2.55 32.66
CA PHE A 513 12.01 -1.80 33.87
C PHE A 513 12.60 -0.39 33.85
N GLU A 514 13.89 -0.24 33.54
CA GLU A 514 14.56 1.06 33.44
C GLU A 514 13.92 1.97 32.38
N ALA A 515 13.60 1.43 31.21
CA ALA A 515 12.92 2.17 30.14
C ALA A 515 11.51 2.61 30.54
N ALA A 516 10.76 1.74 31.19
CA ALA A 516 9.40 2.00 31.64
C ALA A 516 9.37 3.04 32.77
N ALA A 517 10.29 2.93 33.74
CA ALA A 517 10.45 3.87 34.86
C ALA A 517 10.89 5.27 34.40
N SER A 518 11.65 5.37 33.31
CA SER A 518 12.06 6.65 32.70
C SER A 518 11.12 7.16 31.61
N GLY A 519 10.08 6.40 31.24
CA GLY A 519 9.08 6.83 30.25
C GLY A 519 9.52 6.76 28.80
N HIS A 520 10.55 5.98 28.49
CA HIS A 520 11.12 5.87 27.16
C HIS A 520 10.36 4.84 26.31
N ILE A 521 9.16 5.21 25.87
CA ILE A 521 8.22 4.34 25.15
C ILE A 521 8.83 3.59 23.97
N LYS A 522 9.69 4.26 23.17
CA LYS A 522 10.37 3.65 22.03
C LYS A 522 11.31 2.53 22.47
N VAL A 523 12.07 2.74 23.55
CA VAL A 523 12.95 1.70 24.11
C VAL A 523 12.13 0.55 24.69
N VAL A 524 11.03 0.84 25.41
CA VAL A 524 10.08 -0.18 25.89
C VAL A 524 9.58 -1.05 24.74
N GLN A 525 9.14 -0.43 23.64
CA GLN A 525 8.69 -1.12 22.43
C GLN A 525 9.78 -2.01 21.82
N TYR A 526 11.00 -1.48 21.66
CA TYR A 526 12.12 -2.25 21.12
C TYR A 526 12.48 -3.46 21.98
N LEU A 527 12.49 -3.29 23.31
CA LEU A 527 12.82 -4.36 24.25
C LEU A 527 11.77 -5.47 24.21
N LEU A 528 10.47 -5.13 24.27
CA LEU A 528 9.38 -6.10 24.17
C LEU A 528 9.45 -6.89 22.86
N LEU A 529 9.72 -6.19 21.75
CA LEU A 529 9.86 -6.80 20.43
C LEU A 529 11.03 -7.81 20.34
N HIS A 530 12.06 -7.64 21.16
CA HIS A 530 13.21 -8.56 21.24
C HIS A 530 13.07 -9.57 22.38
N GLY A 531 11.86 -9.77 22.92
CA GLY A 531 11.59 -10.79 23.92
C GLY A 531 11.93 -10.38 25.35
N ALA A 532 11.91 -9.08 25.66
CA ALA A 532 11.96 -8.63 27.04
C ALA A 532 10.74 -9.14 27.83
N ASP A 533 11.00 -9.73 28.98
CA ASP A 533 10.03 -10.31 29.89
C ASP A 533 9.47 -9.23 30.82
N PHE A 534 8.20 -8.87 30.59
CA PHE A 534 7.47 -7.88 31.39
C PHE A 534 6.98 -8.43 32.73
N THR A 535 7.11 -9.73 32.99
CA THR A 535 6.70 -10.38 34.25
C THR A 535 7.78 -10.33 35.33
N VAL A 536 8.97 -9.83 35.01
CA VAL A 536 10.09 -9.76 35.96
C VAL A 536 9.77 -8.77 37.09
N HIS A 537 9.83 -9.29 38.31
CA HIS A 537 9.70 -8.52 39.54
C HIS A 537 11.06 -7.92 39.89
N CYS A 538 11.15 -6.60 39.78
CA CYS A 538 12.34 -5.78 40.01
C CYS A 538 12.31 -5.18 41.42
N GLN A 539 12.84 -3.97 41.63
CA GLN A 539 12.94 -3.37 42.96
C GLN A 539 11.58 -3.34 43.68
N ARG A 540 11.53 -3.85 44.93
CA ARG A 540 10.32 -3.97 45.75
C ARG A 540 9.21 -4.82 45.11
N GLY A 541 9.57 -5.81 44.29
CA GLY A 541 8.59 -6.67 43.63
C GLY A 541 7.84 -5.99 42.48
N LYS A 542 8.24 -4.78 42.08
CA LYS A 542 7.56 -4.02 41.02
C LYS A 542 7.87 -4.59 39.65
N THR A 543 6.85 -4.71 38.79
CA THR A 543 7.03 -4.96 37.34
C THR A 543 7.30 -3.66 36.58
N ALA A 544 7.62 -3.75 35.29
CA ALA A 544 7.76 -2.57 34.43
C ALA A 544 6.45 -1.73 34.37
N LEU A 545 5.28 -2.39 34.48
CA LEU A 545 3.98 -1.72 34.50
C LEU A 545 3.78 -0.90 35.78
N HIS A 546 4.17 -1.45 36.94
CA HIS A 546 4.15 -0.71 38.21
C HIS A 546 4.98 0.57 38.12
N ALA A 547 6.21 0.47 37.58
CA ALA A 547 7.10 1.61 37.45
C ALA A 547 6.55 2.69 36.50
N ALA A 548 6.02 2.30 35.34
CA ALA A 548 5.39 3.24 34.40
C ALA A 548 4.17 3.93 35.02
N ALA A 549 3.34 3.18 35.77
CA ALA A 549 2.15 3.70 36.42
C ALA A 549 2.49 4.69 37.55
N GLU A 550 3.41 4.34 38.45
CA GLU A 550 3.88 5.21 39.53
C GLU A 550 4.51 6.51 38.99
N LYS A 551 5.33 6.41 37.94
CA LYS A 551 6.04 7.56 37.34
C LYS A 551 5.19 8.38 36.39
N GLY A 552 3.95 7.98 36.10
CA GLY A 552 3.04 8.76 35.26
C GLY A 552 3.28 8.62 33.75
N HIS A 553 3.94 7.56 33.30
CA HIS A 553 4.27 7.34 31.90
C HIS A 553 3.14 6.60 31.17
N PHE A 554 2.06 7.32 30.86
CA PHE A 554 0.83 6.78 30.26
C PHE A 554 1.07 5.91 29.02
N ALA A 555 1.88 6.38 28.07
CA ALA A 555 2.16 5.63 26.84
C ALA A 555 2.84 4.28 27.12
N CYS A 556 3.72 4.21 28.13
CA CYS A 556 4.34 2.96 28.56
C CYS A 556 3.33 2.01 29.22
N VAL A 557 2.41 2.55 30.04
CA VAL A 557 1.32 1.77 30.63
C VAL A 557 0.45 1.15 29.54
N GLU A 558 -0.01 1.96 28.58
CA GLU A 558 -0.86 1.50 27.49
C GLU A 558 -0.17 0.39 26.69
N LEU A 559 1.10 0.59 26.28
CA LEU A 559 1.85 -0.40 25.51
C LEU A 559 2.10 -1.70 26.29
N LEU A 560 2.42 -1.61 27.59
CA LEU A 560 2.66 -2.80 28.42
C LEU A 560 1.37 -3.62 28.60
N VAL A 561 0.23 -2.96 28.86
CA VAL A 561 -1.08 -3.63 28.93
C VAL A 561 -1.45 -4.28 27.60
N GLN A 562 -1.27 -3.57 26.47
CA GLN A 562 -1.49 -4.14 25.13
C GLN A 562 -0.57 -5.34 24.85
N SER A 563 0.60 -5.37 25.48
CA SER A 563 1.56 -6.49 25.42
C SER A 563 1.24 -7.60 26.42
N LYS A 564 0.06 -7.57 27.05
CA LYS A 564 -0.46 -8.54 28.03
C LYS A 564 0.27 -8.53 29.37
N ALA A 565 0.88 -7.42 29.77
CA ALA A 565 1.29 -7.24 31.16
C ALA A 565 0.05 -7.21 32.06
N ASP A 566 0.10 -7.95 33.16
CA ASP A 566 -1.01 -8.08 34.11
C ASP A 566 -1.24 -6.78 34.90
N PRO A 567 -2.36 -6.07 34.67
CA PRO A 567 -2.67 -4.82 35.36
C PRO A 567 -3.03 -5.02 36.84
N ASP A 568 -3.30 -6.25 37.27
CA ASP A 568 -3.67 -6.61 38.65
C ASP A 568 -2.51 -7.27 39.42
N SER A 569 -1.33 -7.38 38.80
CA SER A 569 -0.13 -7.84 39.49
C SER A 569 0.18 -6.96 40.70
N ILE A 570 0.64 -7.56 41.80
CA ILE A 570 0.94 -6.84 43.05
C ILE A 570 2.44 -6.76 43.30
N ASP A 571 2.90 -5.61 43.80
CA ASP A 571 4.26 -5.44 44.28
C ASP A 571 4.46 -6.03 45.70
N ALA A 572 5.66 -5.91 46.25
CA ALA A 572 5.99 -6.47 47.57
C ALA A 572 5.25 -5.78 48.73
N ASP A 573 4.69 -4.59 48.51
CA ASP A 573 3.88 -3.87 49.49
C ASP A 573 2.37 -4.16 49.29
N GLY A 574 2.01 -5.00 48.32
CA GLY A 574 0.63 -5.36 47.99
C GLY A 574 -0.10 -4.34 47.13
N HIS A 575 0.59 -3.41 46.48
CA HIS A 575 -0.02 -2.42 45.60
C HIS A 575 -0.07 -2.91 44.16
N THR A 576 -1.19 -2.69 43.49
CA THR A 576 -1.30 -2.82 42.02
C THR A 576 -0.71 -1.60 41.30
N PRO A 577 -0.44 -1.66 39.98
CA PRO A 577 -0.15 -0.48 39.17
C PRO A 577 -1.20 0.62 39.32
N LEU A 578 -2.49 0.27 39.45
CA LEU A 578 -3.58 1.22 39.66
C LEU A 578 -3.45 1.91 41.02
N ASP A 579 -3.09 1.19 42.09
CA ASP A 579 -2.91 1.78 43.42
C ASP A 579 -1.74 2.76 43.46
N LEU A 580 -0.62 2.41 42.80
CA LEU A 580 0.52 3.32 42.66
C LEU A 580 0.15 4.57 41.84
N ALA A 581 -0.62 4.41 40.76
CA ALA A 581 -1.10 5.54 39.96
C ALA A 581 -2.03 6.46 40.77
N LYS A 582 -2.91 5.92 41.64
CA LYS A 582 -3.75 6.72 42.53
C LYS A 582 -2.93 7.47 43.58
N LYS A 583 -1.96 6.78 44.21
CA LYS A 583 -1.08 7.35 45.24
C LYS A 583 -0.28 8.55 44.72
N GLU A 584 0.17 8.47 43.47
CA GLU A 584 0.99 9.51 42.81
C GLU A 584 0.15 10.50 41.95
N ASP A 585 -1.19 10.48 42.09
CA ASP A 585 -2.14 11.35 41.39
C ASP A 585 -2.01 11.33 39.84
N ARG A 586 -1.83 10.15 39.26
CA ARG A 586 -1.70 9.93 37.81
C ARG A 586 -3.06 9.75 37.15
N LEU A 587 -3.88 10.79 37.15
CA LEU A 587 -5.30 10.77 36.75
C LEU A 587 -5.58 10.03 35.42
N GLU A 588 -4.80 10.28 34.38
CA GLU A 588 -5.01 9.64 33.06
C GLU A 588 -4.75 8.12 33.10
N ILE A 589 -3.77 7.68 33.88
CA ILE A 589 -3.47 6.26 34.07
C ILE A 589 -4.55 5.60 34.94
N VAL A 590 -5.01 6.28 35.99
CA VAL A 590 -6.10 5.80 36.85
C VAL A 590 -7.36 5.56 36.02
N LYS A 591 -7.77 6.53 35.19
CA LYS A 591 -8.94 6.39 34.31
C LYS A 591 -8.79 5.23 33.33
N TYR A 592 -7.59 5.01 32.80
CA TYR A 592 -7.33 3.93 31.84
C TYR A 592 -7.36 2.55 32.51
N LEU A 593 -6.62 2.37 33.61
CA LEU A 593 -6.55 1.09 34.32
C LEU A 593 -7.87 0.71 35.00
N GLN A 594 -8.75 1.66 35.34
CA GLN A 594 -10.10 1.37 35.85
C GLN A 594 -11.10 0.86 34.80
N ARG A 595 -10.77 0.99 33.51
CA ARG A 595 -11.68 0.66 32.39
C ARG A 595 -11.41 -0.70 31.76
N ILE A 596 -10.24 -1.25 32.00
CA ILE A 596 -9.82 -2.59 31.57
C ILE A 596 -10.05 -3.56 32.73
#